data_AF-A0A3P8FCX7-F1
#
_entry.id   AF-A0A3P8FCX7-F1
#
_cell.length_a   1.000
_cell.length_b   1.000
_cell.length_c   1.000
_cell.angle_alpha   90.00
_cell.angle_beta   90.00
_cell.angle_gamma   90.00
#
_symmetry.space_group_name_H-M   'P 1'
#
loop_
_entity.id
_entity.type
_entity.pdbx_description
1 polymer ?
#
loop_
_entity_poly.entity_id
_entity_poly.type
_entity_poly.pdbx_seq_one_letter_code
_entity_poly.pdbx_strand_id
1 'polypeptide(L)'
;MKEEKTSMEDNWKSIKEALTSTCQEVLGLKKHHHKEWISIETLDKIKERKDKKAAINNSRTRAEKVQTQAEYTEANEQVKRSIIADKKKYVKELATTAEKAAREGNMKQLYYTTKKLAGKYSKPERPVKDKEGNSITEIQQQRNRWVEYFEELLNSPAPMNPPDIEAAHTDLPIDVNPPTTEEIRTAVRQIKNGKAAGLDNIPAEVRHRSDYKHA
;
A
#
# COMPACT_ATOMS: atom_id res chain seq x y z
N MET A 1 7.69 34.90 -47.99
CA MET A 1 7.29 34.56 -46.61
C MET A 1 8.40 33.70 -46.04
N LYS A 2 9.03 34.11 -44.94
CA LYS A 2 10.10 33.31 -44.31
C LYS A 2 9.44 32.28 -43.39
N GLU A 3 9.67 31.01 -43.65
CA GLU A 3 9.28 29.92 -42.75
C GLU A 3 10.06 30.07 -41.44
N GLU A 4 9.34 30.34 -40.36
CA GLU A 4 9.86 30.33 -39.01
C GLU A 4 10.26 28.88 -38.69
N LYS A 5 11.58 28.60 -38.71
CA LYS A 5 12.12 27.32 -38.24
C LYS A 5 11.92 27.25 -36.73
N THR A 6 10.82 26.66 -36.30
CA THR A 6 10.62 26.28 -34.90
C THR A 6 11.71 25.29 -34.50
N SER A 7 12.36 25.51 -33.35
CA SER A 7 13.42 24.61 -32.88
C SER A 7 12.84 23.21 -32.64
N MET A 8 13.67 22.18 -32.76
CA MET A 8 13.28 20.82 -32.35
C MET A 8 12.80 20.76 -30.90
N GLU A 9 13.37 21.59 -30.01
CA GLU A 9 12.85 21.73 -28.64
C GLU A 9 11.43 22.29 -28.59
N ASP A 10 11.12 23.28 -29.43
CA ASP A 10 9.79 23.92 -29.45
C ASP A 10 8.73 22.95 -29.98
N ASN A 11 9.08 22.18 -31.02
CA ASN A 11 8.21 21.14 -31.57
C ASN A 11 7.97 20.02 -30.54
N TRP A 12 9.02 19.57 -29.85
CA TRP A 12 8.91 18.57 -28.79
C TRP A 12 8.06 19.05 -27.60
N LYS A 13 8.23 20.32 -27.22
CA LYS A 13 7.43 20.95 -26.16
C LYS A 13 5.95 21.02 -26.54
N SER A 14 5.66 21.42 -27.78
CA SER A 14 4.28 21.48 -28.31
C SER A 14 3.61 20.11 -28.30
N ILE A 15 4.31 19.06 -28.75
CA ILE A 15 3.81 17.68 -28.73
C ILE A 15 3.54 17.22 -27.29
N LYS A 16 4.47 17.47 -26.37
CA LYS A 16 4.31 17.10 -24.96
C LYS A 16 3.12 17.82 -24.31
N GLU A 17 2.94 19.11 -24.59
CA GLU A 17 1.81 19.89 -24.07
C GLU A 17 0.48 19.40 -24.64
N ALA A 18 0.40 19.16 -25.95
CA ALA A 18 -0.79 18.62 -26.58
C ALA A 18 -1.17 17.24 -26.00
N LEU A 19 -0.21 16.32 -25.90
CA LEU A 19 -0.43 14.98 -25.36
C LEU A 19 -0.86 15.04 -23.89
N THR A 20 -0.21 15.89 -23.09
CA THR A 20 -0.53 16.04 -21.66
C THR A 20 -1.94 16.61 -21.47
N SER A 21 -2.33 17.62 -22.27
CA SER A 21 -3.67 18.20 -22.24
C SER A 21 -4.74 17.19 -22.65
N THR A 22 -4.56 16.45 -23.74
CA THR A 22 -5.52 15.43 -24.18
C THR A 22 -5.64 14.31 -23.15
N CYS A 23 -4.54 13.84 -22.55
CA CYS A 23 -4.59 12.86 -21.47
C CYS A 23 -5.32 13.40 -20.24
N GLN A 24 -5.13 14.67 -19.87
CA GLN A 24 -5.85 15.28 -18.74
C GLN A 24 -7.35 15.44 -19.02
N GLU A 25 -7.75 15.73 -20.26
CA GLU A 25 -9.15 15.86 -20.65
C GLU A 25 -9.86 14.50 -20.66
N VAL A 26 -9.25 13.48 -21.26
CA VAL A 26 -9.86 12.15 -21.44
C VAL A 26 -9.82 11.32 -20.16
N LEU A 27 -8.67 11.30 -19.47
CA LEU A 27 -8.47 10.46 -18.28
C LEU A 27 -8.81 11.21 -16.98
N GLY A 28 -8.92 12.55 -17.04
CA GLY A 28 -8.99 13.40 -15.86
C GLY A 28 -7.66 13.46 -15.11
N LEU A 29 -7.54 14.42 -14.19
CA LEU A 29 -6.49 14.34 -13.18
C LEU A 29 -6.81 13.23 -12.19
N LYS A 30 -5.82 12.39 -11.87
CA LYS A 30 -5.92 11.44 -10.76
C LYS A 30 -6.32 12.22 -9.52
N LYS A 31 -7.58 12.07 -9.10
CA LYS A 31 -8.08 12.69 -7.89
C LYS A 31 -7.28 12.10 -6.75
N HIS A 32 -6.33 12.88 -6.23
CA HIS A 32 -5.80 12.59 -4.93
C HIS A 32 -6.98 12.70 -3.98
N HIS A 33 -7.47 11.56 -3.52
CA HIS A 33 -8.32 11.52 -2.34
C HIS A 33 -7.45 12.01 -1.20
N HIS A 34 -7.43 13.32 -1.06
CA HIS A 34 -7.08 13.97 0.16
C HIS A 34 -7.89 13.26 1.26
N LYS A 35 -7.22 12.86 2.34
CA LYS A 35 -7.84 12.19 3.48
C LYS A 35 -9.05 13.02 3.90
N GLU A 36 -10.28 12.52 3.82
CA GLU A 36 -11.55 13.28 4.01
C GLU A 36 -11.55 14.37 5.11
N TRP A 37 -10.69 14.24 6.13
CA TRP A 37 -10.62 15.08 7.31
C TRP A 37 -9.72 16.33 7.28
N ILE A 38 -8.73 16.48 6.38
CA ILE A 38 -7.89 17.72 6.40
C ILE A 38 -8.68 18.87 5.74
N SER A 39 -8.65 20.06 6.29
CA SER A 39 -9.32 21.22 5.69
C SER A 39 -8.49 21.85 4.57
N ILE A 40 -9.14 22.62 3.71
CA ILE A 40 -8.46 23.46 2.69
C ILE A 40 -7.54 24.48 3.40
N GLU A 41 -8.00 25.08 4.49
CA GLU A 41 -7.22 26.01 5.30
C GLU A 41 -5.91 25.38 5.81
N THR A 42 -5.94 24.11 6.27
CA THR A 42 -4.71 23.41 6.65
C THR A 42 -3.80 23.13 5.46
N LEU A 43 -4.35 22.85 4.27
CA LEU A 43 -3.54 22.70 3.05
C LEU A 43 -2.84 24.00 2.67
N ASP A 44 -3.51 25.15 2.80
CA ASP A 44 -2.93 26.46 2.57
C ASP A 44 -1.79 26.75 3.55
N LYS A 45 -1.98 26.46 4.84
CA LYS A 45 -0.92 26.56 5.86
C LYS A 45 0.28 25.64 5.56
N ILE A 46 0.04 24.44 5.02
CA ILE A 46 1.12 23.53 4.60
C ILE A 46 1.91 24.14 3.43
N LYS A 47 1.23 24.80 2.49
CA LYS A 47 1.87 25.50 1.37
C LYS A 47 2.72 26.67 1.87
N GLU A 48 2.16 27.52 2.72
CA GLU A 48 2.88 28.65 3.31
C GLU A 48 4.13 28.20 4.09
N ARG A 49 4.02 27.12 4.86
CA ARG A 49 5.17 26.51 5.55
C ARG A 49 6.26 26.05 4.57
N LYS A 50 5.88 25.51 3.40
CA LYS A 50 6.85 25.12 2.35
C LYS A 50 7.55 26.35 1.77
N ASP A 51 6.83 27.43 1.53
CA ASP A 51 7.38 28.67 1.00
C ASP A 51 8.39 29.28 2.00
N LYS A 52 8.04 29.30 3.30
CA LYS A 52 8.96 29.69 4.38
C LYS A 52 10.19 28.78 4.47
N LYS A 53 10.04 27.48 4.19
CA LYS A 53 11.19 26.57 4.11
C LYS A 53 12.11 26.89 2.93
N ALA A 54 11.55 27.30 1.79
CA ALA A 54 12.33 27.76 0.65
C ALA A 54 13.09 29.06 0.97
N ALA A 55 12.47 29.99 1.70
CA ALA A 55 13.13 31.21 2.17
C ALA A 55 14.37 30.92 3.04
N ILE A 56 14.30 29.93 3.94
CA ILE A 56 15.48 29.49 4.72
C ILE A 56 16.61 28.99 3.81
N ASN A 57 16.29 28.17 2.82
CA ASN A 57 17.29 27.59 1.92
C ASN A 57 17.98 28.66 1.06
N ASN A 58 17.27 29.75 0.76
CA ASN A 58 17.77 30.87 -0.05
C ASN A 58 18.43 31.98 0.78
N SER A 59 18.39 31.89 2.12
CA SER A 59 18.97 32.91 3.02
C SER A 59 20.50 32.98 2.84
N ARG A 60 21.03 34.20 2.71
CA ARG A 60 22.46 34.43 2.43
C ARG A 60 23.23 34.82 3.68
N THR A 61 22.61 35.60 4.57
CA THR A 61 23.26 36.06 5.80
C THR A 61 22.78 35.30 7.03
N ARG A 62 23.60 35.29 8.08
CA ARG A 62 23.27 34.62 9.34
C ARG A 62 22.02 35.22 10.00
N ALA A 63 21.83 36.54 9.92
CA ALA A 63 20.68 37.23 10.49
C ALA A 63 19.36 36.85 9.78
N GLU A 64 19.35 36.88 8.45
CA GLU A 64 18.21 36.42 7.64
C GLU A 64 17.85 34.96 7.93
N LYS A 65 18.86 34.11 8.10
CA LYS A 65 18.66 32.69 8.43
C LYS A 65 17.99 32.51 9.79
N VAL A 66 18.34 33.31 10.80
CA VAL A 66 17.68 33.27 12.11
C VAL A 66 16.22 33.72 12.00
N GLN A 67 15.95 34.80 11.27
CA GLN A 67 14.59 35.32 11.08
C GLN A 67 13.69 34.33 10.33
N THR A 68 14.13 33.87 9.16
CA THR A 68 13.37 32.89 8.34
C THR A 68 13.18 31.56 9.07
N GLN A 69 14.13 31.15 9.91
CA GLN A 69 14.01 29.95 10.75
C GLN A 69 12.96 30.13 11.85
N ALA A 70 12.85 31.32 12.45
CA ALA A 70 11.80 31.62 13.43
C ALA A 70 10.40 31.56 12.77
N GLU A 71 10.23 32.20 11.61
CA GLU A 71 8.97 32.21 10.86
C GLU A 71 8.53 30.80 10.42
N TYR A 72 9.47 29.97 9.95
CA TYR A 72 9.19 28.57 9.64
C TYR A 72 8.75 27.79 10.88
N THR A 73 9.40 28.02 12.02
CA THR A 73 9.10 27.32 13.26
C THR A 73 7.67 27.62 13.71
N GLU A 74 7.27 28.90 13.66
CA GLU A 74 5.91 29.31 13.93
C GLU A 74 4.90 28.68 12.96
N ALA A 75 5.15 28.77 11.65
CA ALA A 75 4.27 28.19 10.64
C ALA A 75 4.15 26.65 10.78
N ASN A 76 5.23 25.98 11.15
CA ASN A 76 5.23 24.54 11.39
C ASN A 76 4.38 24.16 12.62
N GLU A 77 4.42 24.95 13.69
CA GLU A 77 3.55 24.76 14.85
C GLU A 77 2.07 25.02 14.51
N GLN A 78 1.78 26.06 13.73
CA GLN A 78 0.42 26.33 13.26
C GLN A 78 -0.14 25.16 12.42
N VAL A 79 0.67 24.61 11.50
CA VAL A 79 0.30 23.41 10.72
C VAL A 79 0.05 22.20 11.63
N LYS A 80 0.90 21.94 12.62
CA LYS A 80 0.66 20.83 13.57
C LYS A 80 -0.66 21.01 14.31
N ARG A 81 -0.91 22.22 14.83
CA ARG A 81 -2.16 22.55 15.55
C ARG A 81 -3.39 22.37 14.66
N SER A 82 -3.34 22.85 13.42
CA SER A 82 -4.47 22.75 12.48
C SER A 82 -4.75 21.31 12.08
N ILE A 83 -3.71 20.50 11.82
CA ILE A 83 -3.85 19.07 11.54
C ILE A 83 -4.51 18.33 12.72
N ILE A 84 -4.12 18.64 13.96
CA ILE A 84 -4.71 18.03 15.15
C ILE A 84 -6.18 18.46 15.28
N ALA A 85 -6.47 19.75 15.08
CA ALA A 85 -7.83 20.29 15.16
C ALA A 85 -8.76 19.66 14.12
N ASP A 86 -8.32 19.58 12.85
CA ASP A 86 -9.04 18.96 11.75
C ASP A 86 -9.35 17.48 12.04
N LYS A 87 -8.35 16.72 12.51
CA LYS A 87 -8.55 15.32 12.89
C LYS A 87 -9.57 15.18 14.02
N LYS A 88 -9.47 16.02 15.06
CA LYS A 88 -10.41 16.01 16.19
C LYS A 88 -11.82 16.34 15.74
N LYS A 89 -11.98 17.34 14.86
CA LYS A 89 -13.26 17.74 14.27
C LYS A 89 -13.89 16.59 13.49
N TYR A 90 -13.14 15.97 12.60
CA TYR A 90 -13.63 14.84 11.80
C TYR A 90 -14.06 13.64 12.66
N VAL A 91 -13.25 13.25 13.65
CA VAL A 91 -13.62 12.17 14.57
C VAL A 91 -14.89 12.52 15.35
N LYS A 92 -15.03 13.77 15.80
CA LYS A 92 -16.23 14.24 16.49
C LYS A 92 -17.47 14.16 15.58
N GLU A 93 -17.38 14.61 14.33
CA GLU A 93 -18.49 14.55 13.36
C GLU A 93 -18.91 13.10 13.04
N LEU A 94 -17.95 12.19 12.90
CA LEU A 94 -18.23 10.76 12.75
C LEU A 94 -18.94 10.19 13.97
N ALA A 95 -18.51 10.55 15.19
CA ALA A 95 -19.13 10.11 16.42
C ALA A 95 -20.58 10.62 16.53
N THR A 96 -20.82 11.91 16.26
CA THR A 96 -22.19 12.48 16.27
C THR A 96 -23.09 11.84 15.21
N THR A 97 -22.52 11.46 14.07
CA THR A 97 -23.25 10.78 12.99
C THR A 97 -23.61 9.34 13.40
N ALA A 98 -22.71 8.64 14.09
CA ALA A 98 -22.97 7.31 14.64
C ALA A 98 -24.06 7.36 15.72
N GLU A 99 -23.98 8.31 16.65
CA GLU A 99 -25.02 8.51 17.69
C GLU A 99 -26.40 8.78 17.08
N LYS A 100 -26.47 9.64 16.06
CA LYS A 100 -27.71 9.93 15.35
C LYS A 100 -28.26 8.67 14.66
N ALA A 101 -27.43 7.92 13.95
CA ALA A 101 -27.83 6.68 13.28
C ALA A 101 -28.34 5.63 14.27
N ALA A 102 -27.73 5.54 15.46
CA ALA A 102 -28.21 4.65 16.52
C ALA A 102 -29.61 5.06 17.02
N ARG A 103 -29.84 6.36 17.26
CA ARG A 103 -31.16 6.88 17.69
C ARG A 103 -32.25 6.63 16.64
N GLU A 104 -31.91 6.74 15.35
CA GLU A 104 -32.83 6.54 14.24
C GLU A 104 -33.03 5.06 13.87
N GLY A 105 -32.30 4.14 14.51
CA GLY A 105 -32.34 2.70 14.16
C GLY A 105 -31.67 2.36 12.81
N ASN A 106 -30.90 3.28 12.23
CA ASN A 106 -30.18 3.07 10.97
C ASN A 106 -28.90 2.25 11.20
N MET A 107 -29.07 0.94 11.36
CA MET A 107 -27.98 0.01 11.69
C MET A 107 -26.88 -0.02 10.62
N LYS A 108 -27.26 0.13 9.34
CA LYS A 108 -26.31 0.14 8.21
C LYS A 108 -25.33 1.31 8.36
N GLN A 109 -25.83 2.51 8.58
CA GLN A 109 -25.00 3.70 8.73
C GLN A 109 -24.14 3.62 10.00
N LEU A 110 -24.72 3.18 11.12
CA LEU A 110 -23.98 2.97 12.37
C LEU A 110 -22.79 2.01 12.20
N TYR A 111 -22.99 0.88 11.51
CA TYR A 111 -21.92 -0.06 11.24
C TYR A 111 -20.79 0.55 10.38
N TYR A 112 -21.15 1.24 9.28
CA TYR A 112 -20.15 1.85 8.41
C TYR A 112 -19.35 2.98 9.10
N THR A 113 -19.99 3.85 9.88
CA THR A 113 -19.30 4.93 10.60
C THR A 113 -18.40 4.39 11.71
N THR A 114 -18.87 3.39 12.46
CA THR A 114 -18.07 2.72 13.50
C THR A 114 -16.87 2.01 12.89
N LYS A 115 -17.06 1.34 11.74
CA LYS A 115 -15.96 0.73 10.98
C LYS A 115 -14.94 1.76 10.49
N LYS A 116 -15.40 2.94 10.03
CA LYS A 116 -14.51 4.06 9.66
C LYS A 116 -13.70 4.56 10.88
N LEU A 117 -14.35 4.68 12.05
CA LEU A 117 -13.71 5.13 13.30
C LEU A 117 -12.68 4.13 13.85
N ALA A 118 -12.99 2.83 13.81
CA ALA A 118 -12.12 1.77 14.33
C ALA A 118 -10.80 1.60 13.54
N GLY A 119 -10.74 2.14 12.31
CA GLY A 119 -9.55 2.05 11.47
C GLY A 119 -9.24 0.62 11.01
N LYS A 120 -7.99 0.37 10.59
CA LYS A 120 -7.52 -0.98 10.26
C LYS A 120 -7.15 -1.70 11.55
N TYR A 121 -7.84 -2.79 11.86
CA TYR A 121 -7.41 -3.72 12.90
C TYR A 121 -6.06 -4.31 12.50
N SER A 122 -5.00 -3.91 13.19
CA SER A 122 -3.75 -4.67 13.19
C SER A 122 -3.90 -5.74 14.24
N LYS A 123 -3.66 -7.01 13.88
CA LYS A 123 -3.44 -8.03 14.89
C LYS A 123 -2.26 -7.55 15.76
N PRO A 124 -2.35 -7.61 17.09
CA PRO A 124 -1.13 -7.53 17.88
C PRO A 124 -0.20 -8.65 17.39
N GLU A 125 1.10 -8.37 17.24
CA GLU A 125 2.08 -9.43 17.11
C GLU A 125 1.88 -10.41 18.26
N ARG A 126 1.77 -11.70 17.96
CA ARG A 126 1.66 -12.72 19.01
C ARG A 126 2.95 -12.64 19.80
N PRO A 127 2.90 -12.35 21.11
CA PRO A 127 4.09 -12.36 21.94
C PRO A 127 4.75 -13.74 21.85
N VAL A 128 6.07 -13.78 21.68
CA VAL A 128 6.85 -15.02 21.80
C VAL A 128 6.63 -15.52 23.22
N LYS A 129 6.26 -16.81 23.37
CA LYS A 129 6.02 -17.42 24.67
C LYS A 129 7.20 -18.26 25.12
N ASP A 130 7.47 -18.25 26.43
CA ASP A 130 8.37 -19.22 27.05
C ASP A 130 7.79 -20.64 27.01
N LYS A 131 8.49 -21.64 27.55
CA LYS A 131 8.03 -23.03 27.54
C LYS A 131 6.79 -23.23 28.43
N GLU A 132 6.62 -22.36 29.42
CA GLU A 132 5.54 -22.35 30.40
C GLU A 132 4.29 -21.60 29.87
N GLY A 133 4.39 -20.95 28.71
CA GLY A 133 3.29 -20.28 28.02
C GLY A 133 3.10 -18.79 28.37
N ASN A 134 4.03 -18.20 29.15
CA ASN A 134 4.05 -16.78 29.49
C ASN A 134 4.65 -15.94 28.36
N SER A 135 4.18 -14.70 28.23
CA SER A 135 4.62 -13.79 27.17
C SER A 135 5.99 -13.17 27.49
N ILE A 136 6.94 -13.31 26.58
CA ILE A 136 8.29 -12.74 26.67
C ILE A 136 8.29 -11.33 26.06
N THR A 137 8.50 -10.32 26.89
CA THR A 137 8.54 -8.90 26.47
C THR A 137 9.95 -8.39 26.16
N GLU A 138 11.00 -9.06 26.65
CA GLU A 138 12.40 -8.65 26.50
C GLU A 138 13.08 -9.30 25.30
N ILE A 139 13.80 -8.51 24.49
CA ILE A 139 14.47 -8.97 23.26
C ILE A 139 15.52 -10.05 23.55
N GLN A 140 16.27 -9.93 24.65
CA GLN A 140 17.31 -10.90 25.00
C GLN A 140 16.70 -12.27 25.36
N GLN A 141 15.61 -12.26 26.11
CA GLN A 141 14.87 -13.48 26.46
C GLN A 141 14.21 -14.12 25.22
N GLN A 142 13.73 -13.32 24.26
CA GLN A 142 13.23 -13.86 22.99
C GLN A 142 14.32 -14.57 22.20
N ARG A 143 15.55 -14.02 22.14
CA ARG A 143 16.69 -14.68 21.49
C ARG A 143 17.03 -15.99 22.17
N ASN A 144 17.06 -16.03 23.50
CA ASN A 144 17.31 -17.26 24.25
C ASN A 144 16.22 -18.30 23.96
N ARG A 145 14.95 -17.89 23.92
CA ARG A 145 13.83 -18.78 23.57
C ARG A 145 13.96 -19.35 22.15
N TRP A 146 14.48 -18.57 21.20
CA TRP A 146 14.79 -19.05 19.85
C TRP A 146 15.93 -20.07 19.87
N VAL A 147 17.01 -19.82 20.61
CA VAL A 147 18.13 -20.78 20.76
C VAL A 147 17.61 -22.09 21.34
N GLU A 148 16.85 -22.04 22.44
CA GLU A 148 16.26 -23.23 23.06
C GLU A 148 15.33 -24.01 22.11
N TYR A 149 14.48 -23.30 21.35
CA TYR A 149 13.58 -23.92 20.38
C TYR A 149 14.35 -24.66 19.30
N PHE A 150 15.38 -24.02 18.73
CA PHE A 150 16.19 -24.63 17.67
C PHE A 150 17.09 -25.74 18.20
N GLU A 151 17.60 -25.62 19.42
CA GLU A 151 18.38 -26.67 20.07
C GLU A 151 17.53 -27.92 20.31
N GLU A 152 16.30 -27.75 20.82
CA GLU A 152 15.35 -28.85 21.01
C GLU A 152 14.92 -29.47 19.67
N LEU A 153 14.67 -28.65 18.65
CA LEU A 153 14.24 -29.12 17.34
C LEU A 153 15.35 -29.88 16.59
N LEU A 154 16.58 -29.35 16.60
CA LEU A 154 17.70 -29.87 15.83
C LEU A 154 18.48 -30.98 16.55
N ASN A 155 18.48 -30.97 17.88
CA ASN A 155 19.16 -31.98 18.70
C ASN A 155 18.18 -32.94 19.38
N SER A 156 16.93 -32.99 18.94
CA SER A 156 15.97 -33.98 19.42
C SER A 156 16.51 -35.39 19.16
N PRO A 157 16.58 -36.28 20.17
CA PRO A 157 17.00 -37.65 19.94
C PRO A 157 16.08 -38.33 18.94
N ALA A 158 16.63 -39.17 18.07
CA ALA A 158 15.84 -39.94 17.11
C ALA A 158 14.71 -40.66 17.86
N PRO A 159 13.45 -40.58 17.39
CA PRO A 159 12.33 -41.21 18.06
C PRO A 159 12.65 -42.69 18.27
N MET A 160 12.47 -43.16 19.51
CA MET A 160 12.89 -44.48 19.96
C MET A 160 12.20 -45.62 19.19
N ASN A 161 11.02 -45.31 18.64
CA ASN A 161 10.36 -46.14 17.66
C ASN A 161 10.56 -45.49 16.29
N PRO A 162 11.15 -46.19 15.31
CA PRO A 162 11.09 -45.73 13.93
C PRO A 162 9.62 -45.53 13.56
N PRO A 163 9.26 -44.42 12.90
CA PRO A 163 7.91 -44.29 12.36
C PRO A 163 7.64 -45.49 11.46
N ASP A 164 6.50 -46.15 11.67
CA ASP A 164 6.01 -47.19 10.78
C ASP A 164 5.55 -46.51 9.48
N ILE A 165 6.51 -46.26 8.60
CA ILE A 165 6.26 -45.73 7.27
C ILE A 165 5.87 -46.93 6.45
N GLU A 166 4.55 -47.19 6.35
CA GLU A 166 4.04 -48.09 5.30
C GLU A 166 4.64 -47.61 3.97
N ALA A 167 5.47 -48.47 3.38
CA ALA A 167 6.08 -48.16 2.09
C ALA A 167 4.94 -47.85 1.12
N ALA A 168 4.97 -46.66 0.51
CA ALA A 168 4.01 -46.28 -0.50
C ALA A 168 4.17 -47.24 -1.70
N HIS A 169 3.40 -48.32 -1.70
CA HIS A 169 3.34 -49.29 -2.78
C HIS A 169 2.38 -48.76 -3.83
N THR A 170 2.77 -47.67 -4.49
CA THR A 170 2.39 -47.38 -5.88
C THR A 170 3.08 -46.09 -6.26
N ASP A 171 4.01 -46.18 -7.20
CA ASP A 171 4.23 -45.06 -8.10
C ASP A 171 2.85 -44.73 -8.67
N LEU A 172 2.38 -43.50 -8.42
CA LEU A 172 1.18 -43.01 -9.06
C LEU A 172 1.33 -43.29 -10.56
N PRO A 173 0.28 -43.76 -11.26
CA PRO A 173 0.34 -43.94 -12.70
C PRO A 173 0.49 -42.55 -13.33
N ILE A 174 1.73 -42.08 -13.42
CA ILE A 174 2.12 -40.87 -14.11
C ILE A 174 2.05 -41.27 -15.57
N ASP A 175 1.07 -40.71 -16.28
CA ASP A 175 1.01 -40.85 -17.71
C ASP A 175 2.23 -40.17 -18.32
N VAL A 176 3.15 -40.98 -18.84
CA VAL A 176 4.37 -40.51 -19.54
C VAL A 176 4.09 -40.18 -21.00
N ASN A 177 2.85 -40.32 -21.47
CA ASN A 177 2.49 -39.94 -22.82
C ASN A 177 2.53 -38.41 -23.01
N PRO A 178 2.80 -37.94 -24.24
CA PRO A 178 2.76 -36.51 -24.54
C PRO A 178 1.38 -35.90 -24.22
N PRO A 179 1.31 -34.68 -23.66
CA PRO A 179 0.05 -34.04 -23.34
C PRO A 179 -0.86 -33.93 -24.57
N THR A 180 -2.13 -34.28 -24.41
CA THR A 180 -3.11 -34.14 -25.48
C THR A 180 -3.55 -32.68 -25.63
N THR A 181 -3.99 -32.32 -26.85
CA THR A 181 -4.43 -30.96 -27.17
C THR A 181 -5.57 -30.48 -26.24
N GLU A 182 -6.46 -31.36 -25.81
CA GLU A 182 -7.59 -31.01 -24.93
C GLU A 182 -7.16 -30.78 -23.48
N GLU A 183 -6.14 -31.49 -22.99
CA GLU A 183 -5.52 -31.24 -21.68
C GLU A 183 -4.85 -29.87 -21.65
N ILE A 184 -4.09 -29.53 -22.69
CA ILE A 184 -3.45 -28.22 -22.82
C ILE A 184 -4.52 -27.11 -22.84
N ARG A 185 -5.60 -27.27 -23.60
CA ARG A 185 -6.71 -26.30 -23.64
C ARG A 185 -7.37 -26.11 -22.27
N THR A 186 -7.58 -27.20 -21.54
CA THR A 186 -8.22 -27.17 -20.22
C THR A 186 -7.32 -26.50 -19.19
N ALA A 187 -6.01 -26.81 -19.22
CA ALA A 187 -5.02 -26.20 -18.35
C ALA A 187 -4.91 -24.68 -18.59
N VAL A 188 -4.88 -24.24 -19.86
CA VAL A 188 -4.86 -22.81 -20.22
C VAL A 188 -6.11 -22.10 -19.68
N ARG A 189 -7.31 -22.70 -19.82
CA ARG A 189 -8.56 -22.13 -19.29
C ARG A 189 -8.59 -21.97 -17.77
N GLN A 190 -7.90 -22.85 -17.03
CA GLN A 190 -7.83 -22.78 -15.56
C GLN A 190 -6.87 -21.69 -15.04
N ILE A 191 -6.07 -21.07 -15.91
CA ILE A 191 -5.15 -19.99 -15.52
C ILE A 191 -5.96 -18.76 -15.09
N LYS A 192 -5.76 -18.33 -13.84
CA LYS A 192 -6.44 -17.17 -13.26
C LYS A 192 -5.88 -15.85 -13.80
N ASN A 193 -6.78 -14.94 -14.19
CA ASN A 193 -6.46 -13.58 -14.59
C ASN A 193 -6.06 -12.70 -13.39
N GLY A 194 -5.33 -11.60 -13.65
CA GLY A 194 -4.94 -10.61 -12.64
C GLY A 194 -3.73 -11.01 -11.78
N LYS A 195 -2.96 -12.04 -12.20
CA LYS A 195 -1.67 -12.37 -11.58
C LYS A 195 -0.53 -11.61 -12.26
N ALA A 196 0.52 -11.31 -11.50
CA ALA A 196 1.73 -10.68 -12.04
C ALA A 196 2.38 -11.57 -13.11
N ALA A 197 2.86 -10.96 -14.19
CA ALA A 197 3.60 -11.66 -15.24
C ALA A 197 4.94 -12.17 -14.70
N GLY A 198 5.42 -13.28 -15.27
CA GLY A 198 6.73 -13.85 -14.94
C GLY A 198 7.87 -13.02 -15.55
N LEU A 199 9.08 -13.58 -15.54
CA LEU A 199 10.27 -13.00 -16.17
C LEU A 199 10.09 -12.73 -17.68
N ASP A 200 9.18 -13.45 -18.33
CA ASP A 200 8.79 -13.25 -19.73
C ASP A 200 7.90 -12.02 -19.96
N ASN A 201 7.41 -11.37 -18.89
CA ASN A 201 6.47 -10.25 -18.92
C ASN A 201 5.15 -10.54 -19.69
N ILE A 202 4.79 -11.82 -19.85
CA ILE A 202 3.54 -12.21 -20.54
C ILE A 202 2.45 -12.49 -19.49
N PRO A 203 1.41 -11.65 -19.40
CA PRO A 203 0.33 -11.85 -18.44
C PRO A 203 -0.66 -12.92 -18.97
N ALA A 204 -1.37 -13.59 -18.07
CA ALA A 204 -2.25 -14.73 -18.39
C ALA A 204 -3.32 -14.38 -19.44
N GLU A 205 -3.75 -13.12 -19.47
CA GLU A 205 -4.74 -12.55 -20.38
C GLU A 205 -4.32 -12.63 -21.84
N VAL A 206 -3.01 -12.65 -22.14
CA VAL A 206 -2.50 -12.76 -23.51
C VAL A 206 -2.70 -14.18 -24.05
N ARG A 207 -2.59 -15.20 -23.19
CA ARG A 207 -2.75 -16.62 -23.56
C ARG A 207 -4.21 -17.01 -23.83
N HIS A 208 -5.16 -16.27 -23.26
CA HIS A 208 -6.60 -16.46 -23.51
C HIS A 208 -7.09 -15.81 -24.80
N ARG A 209 -6.31 -14.89 -25.40
CA ARG A 209 -6.78 -14.00 -26.48
C ARG A 209 -6.49 -14.51 -27.90
N SER A 210 -5.77 -15.63 -28.05
CA SER A 210 -5.42 -16.19 -29.37
C SER A 210 -6.59 -16.80 -30.15
N ASP A 211 -7.79 -16.87 -29.56
CA ASP A 211 -8.98 -17.46 -30.20
C ASP A 211 -9.84 -16.44 -30.99
N TYR A 212 -9.46 -15.17 -31.06
CA TYR A 212 -10.15 -14.19 -31.92
C TYR A 212 -9.48 -14.10 -33.30
N LYS A 213 -10.06 -14.84 -34.26
CA LYS A 213 -9.80 -14.71 -35.70
C LYS A 213 -9.87 -13.24 -36.12
N HIS A 214 -8.87 -12.80 -36.88
CA HIS A 214 -8.87 -11.53 -37.60
C HIS A 214 -10.08 -11.47 -38.55
N ALA A 215 -10.87 -10.42 -38.42
CA ALA A 215 -11.75 -9.90 -39.46
C ALA A 215 -11.02 -8.72 -40.14
#